data_AF-A0A226DHR8-F1
#
_entry.id   AF-A0A226DHR8-F1
#
_cell.length_a   1.000
_cell.length_b   1.000
_cell.length_c   1.000
_cell.angle_alpha   90.00
_cell.angle_beta   90.00
_cell.angle_gamma   90.00
#
_symmetry.space_group_name_H-M   'P 1'
#
loop_
_entity.id
_entity.type
_entity.pdbx_description
1 polymer ?
#
loop_
_entity_poly.entity_id
_entity_poly.type
_entity_poly.pdbx_seq_one_letter_code
_entity_poly.pdbx_strand_id
1 'polypeptide(L)'
;MFIDAWSISLYQKLLEKHCQTLERLEFTIPDRIVEPRRLAMPVFPKLKVLKVIWEQRKGAFFNDERFRAQKMYGLILTFPAGENEYLNYAHNFPSLRSLTLLPPPNRFDQVKVCSETFFPIEAGAQVCETLVHLEIPIQLHGPQILEMFPNVERVQEAMAWLGPIFHLQKEMMSLV
;
A
#
# COMPACT_ATOMS: atom_id res chain seq x y z
N MET A 1 4.71 -20.02 -5.68
CA MET A 1 5.68 -19.55 -6.70
C MET A 1 6.69 -18.65 -6.00
N PHE A 2 7.99 -18.84 -6.22
CA PHE A 2 9.01 -17.90 -5.72
C PHE A 2 9.18 -16.81 -6.78
N ILE A 3 9.11 -15.53 -6.39
CA ILE A 3 9.48 -14.44 -7.29
C ILE A 3 11.00 -14.29 -7.20
N ASP A 4 11.69 -14.61 -8.29
CA ASP A 4 13.14 -14.42 -8.40
C ASP A 4 13.50 -13.03 -8.94
N ALA A 5 14.79 -12.70 -8.89
CA ALA A 5 15.32 -11.41 -9.37
C ALA A 5 14.95 -11.12 -10.82
N TRP A 6 14.92 -12.17 -11.64
CA TRP A 6 14.69 -12.08 -13.07
C TRP A 6 13.23 -11.70 -13.37
N SER A 7 12.30 -12.31 -12.63
CA SER A 7 10.86 -12.01 -12.70
C SER A 7 10.58 -10.55 -12.35
N ILE A 8 11.25 -9.99 -11.33
CA ILE A 8 11.10 -8.59 -10.94
C ILE A 8 11.66 -7.65 -12.01
N SER A 9 12.83 -7.95 -12.56
CA SER A 9 13.43 -7.12 -13.62
C SER A 9 12.57 -7.09 -14.90
N LEU A 10 12.02 -8.24 -15.30
CA LEU A 10 11.10 -8.31 -16.44
C LEU A 10 9.82 -7.52 -16.19
N TYR A 11 9.25 -7.66 -14.99
CA TYR A 11 8.06 -6.90 -14.62
C TYR A 11 8.32 -5.40 -14.61
N GLN A 12 9.45 -4.96 -14.06
CA GLN A 12 9.85 -3.55 -14.06
C GLN A 12 9.98 -3.00 -15.50
N LYS A 13 10.65 -3.73 -16.41
CA LYS A 13 10.73 -3.34 -17.83
C LYS A 13 9.36 -3.24 -18.49
N LEU A 14 8.42 -4.11 -18.12
CA LEU A 14 7.05 -4.06 -18.62
C LEU A 14 6.33 -2.79 -18.13
N LEU A 15 6.47 -2.46 -16.84
CA LEU A 15 5.92 -1.23 -16.28
C LEU A 15 6.52 0.00 -16.97
N GLU A 16 7.84 0.07 -17.13
CA GLU A 16 8.55 1.16 -17.82
C GLU A 16 8.07 1.33 -19.26
N LYS A 17 7.89 0.22 -20.00
CA LYS A 17 7.41 0.25 -21.38
C LYS A 17 6.00 0.82 -21.52
N HIS A 18 5.13 0.57 -20.55
CA HIS A 18 3.70 0.87 -20.65
C HIS A 18 3.25 2.07 -19.80
N CYS A 19 4.14 2.67 -19.00
CA CYS A 19 3.79 3.68 -18.00
C CYS A 19 3.04 4.90 -18.56
N GLN A 20 3.34 5.31 -19.80
CA GLN A 20 2.72 6.45 -20.49
C GLN A 20 1.29 6.19 -20.98
N THR A 21 0.85 4.93 -21.00
CA THR A 21 -0.41 4.50 -21.62
C THR A 21 -1.33 3.76 -20.66
N LEU A 22 -0.78 3.19 -19.59
CA LEU A 22 -1.51 2.30 -18.70
C LEU A 22 -2.57 3.07 -17.89
N GLU A 23 -3.84 2.70 -18.04
CA GLU A 23 -4.93 3.30 -17.27
C GLU A 23 -5.33 2.49 -16.03
N ARG A 24 -4.99 1.19 -16.01
CA ARG A 24 -5.30 0.26 -14.92
C ARG A 24 -4.11 -0.65 -14.64
N LEU A 25 -3.70 -0.69 -13.38
CA LEU A 25 -2.64 -1.57 -12.90
C LEU A 25 -3.18 -2.41 -11.74
N GLU A 26 -3.09 -3.73 -11.88
CA GLU A 26 -3.44 -4.68 -10.84
C GLU A 26 -2.32 -5.69 -10.70
N PHE A 27 -1.80 -5.86 -9.50
CA PHE A 27 -0.79 -6.89 -9.24
C PHE A 27 -0.85 -7.41 -7.82
N THR A 28 -0.27 -8.61 -7.66
CA THR A 28 -0.18 -9.31 -6.38
C THR A 28 1.26 -9.30 -5.89
N ILE A 29 1.47 -8.81 -4.67
CA ILE A 29 2.73 -8.88 -3.94
C ILE A 29 2.79 -10.26 -3.26
N PRO A 30 3.85 -11.05 -3.50
CA PRO A 30 4.00 -12.36 -2.88
C PRO A 30 4.16 -12.24 -1.36
N ASP A 31 3.67 -13.22 -0.61
CA ASP A 31 3.75 -13.23 0.86
C ASP A 31 5.19 -13.15 1.37
N ARG A 32 6.12 -13.77 0.65
CA ARG A 32 7.50 -14.02 1.09
C ARG A 32 8.45 -13.97 -0.09
N ILE A 33 9.55 -13.24 0.08
CA ILE A 33 10.71 -13.27 -0.80
C ILE A 33 11.91 -13.71 0.02
N VAL A 34 12.76 -14.54 -0.59
CA VAL A 34 13.96 -15.12 0.03
C VAL A 34 15.00 -14.04 0.37
N GLU A 35 14.94 -12.90 -0.30
CA GLU A 35 15.85 -11.77 -0.15
C GLU A 35 15.07 -10.45 -0.26
N PRO A 36 15.56 -9.35 0.33
CA PRO A 36 14.95 -8.04 0.11
C PRO A 36 15.01 -7.69 -1.37
N ARG A 37 13.86 -7.41 -1.96
CA ARG A 37 13.76 -6.98 -3.35
C ARG A 37 13.00 -5.67 -3.43
N ARG A 38 13.43 -4.82 -4.35
CA ARG A 38 12.81 -3.53 -4.66
C ARG A 38 12.21 -3.59 -6.05
N LEU A 39 10.97 -3.15 -6.19
CA LEU A 39 10.33 -2.91 -7.47
C LEU A 39 10.23 -1.40 -7.67
N ALA A 40 10.97 -0.88 -8.64
CA ALA A 40 10.86 0.54 -9.00
C ALA A 40 9.60 0.76 -9.84
N MET A 41 8.68 1.55 -9.29
CA MET A 41 7.43 1.91 -9.93
C MET A 41 7.65 3.17 -10.76
N PRO A 42 7.47 3.17 -12.09
CA PRO A 42 7.62 4.40 -12.88
C PRO A 42 6.49 5.41 -12.58
N VAL A 43 6.60 6.60 -13.14
CA VAL A 43 5.49 7.58 -13.13
C VAL A 43 4.43 7.12 -14.14
N PHE A 44 3.17 7.04 -13.71
CA PHE A 44 2.04 6.66 -14.56
C PHE A 44 1.07 7.83 -14.76
N PRO A 45 1.28 8.68 -15.76
CA PRO A 45 0.47 9.90 -15.94
C PRO A 45 -1.01 9.64 -16.24
N LYS A 46 -1.34 8.47 -16.81
CA LYS A 46 -2.72 8.10 -17.22
C LYS A 46 -3.39 7.07 -16.31
N LEU A 47 -2.71 6.61 -15.25
CA LEU A 47 -3.25 5.57 -14.39
C LEU A 47 -4.44 6.10 -13.59
N LYS A 48 -5.60 5.47 -13.79
CA LYS A 48 -6.86 5.78 -13.10
C LYS A 48 -7.16 4.79 -11.99
N VAL A 49 -6.73 3.54 -12.15
CA VAL A 49 -7.03 2.45 -11.21
C VAL A 49 -5.74 1.74 -10.81
N LEU A 50 -5.44 1.75 -9.51
CA LEU A 50 -4.35 0.99 -8.92
C LEU A 50 -4.90 -0.01 -7.90
N LYS A 51 -4.62 -1.29 -8.10
CA LYS A 51 -4.98 -2.36 -7.18
C LYS A 51 -3.75 -3.18 -6.80
N VAL A 52 -3.47 -3.23 -5.51
CA VAL A 52 -2.33 -3.96 -4.95
C VAL A 52 -2.85 -4.96 -3.93
N ILE A 53 -2.63 -6.23 -4.22
CA ILE A 53 -3.09 -7.35 -3.40
C ILE A 53 -1.87 -8.01 -2.78
N TRP A 54 -1.89 -8.32 -1.49
CA TRP A 54 -0.85 -9.15 -0.91
C TRP A 54 -1.33 -10.59 -0.86
N GLU A 55 -0.51 -11.51 -1.36
CA GLU A 55 -0.82 -12.93 -1.38
C GLU A 55 -0.99 -13.43 0.06
N GLN A 56 -2.17 -13.93 0.40
CA GLN A 56 -2.41 -14.65 1.64
C GLN A 56 -2.28 -16.15 1.36
N ARG A 57 -1.11 -16.73 1.68
CA ARG A 57 -1.00 -18.19 1.63
C ARG A 57 -1.87 -18.82 2.72
N LYS A 58 -2.90 -19.55 2.29
CA LYS A 58 -3.67 -20.45 3.15
C LYS A 58 -2.89 -21.76 3.29
N GLY A 59 -2.28 -22.03 4.45
CA GLY A 59 -1.68 -23.36 4.68
C GLY A 59 -0.63 -23.46 5.79
N ALA A 60 -0.58 -24.64 6.39
CA ALA A 60 0.10 -25.11 7.61
C ALA A 60 1.65 -24.98 7.68
N PHE A 61 2.28 -24.04 6.98
CA PHE A 61 3.75 -23.90 6.99
C PHE A 61 4.32 -23.16 8.22
N PHE A 62 3.49 -22.82 9.20
CA PHE A 62 3.95 -22.23 10.47
C PHE A 62 4.71 -23.23 11.37
N ASN A 63 4.70 -24.52 11.02
CA ASN A 63 5.31 -25.59 11.79
C ASN A 63 6.59 -26.19 11.18
N ASP A 64 7.05 -25.75 10.00
CA ASP A 64 8.34 -26.22 9.48
C ASP A 64 9.45 -25.34 10.06
N GLU A 65 10.19 -25.87 11.04
CA GLU A 65 11.26 -25.19 11.77
C GLU A 65 12.33 -24.60 10.83
N ARG A 66 12.51 -25.17 9.63
CA ARG A 66 13.42 -24.65 8.60
C ARG A 66 13.01 -23.27 8.10
N PHE A 67 11.72 -22.93 8.17
CA PHE A 67 11.19 -21.63 7.75
C PHE A 67 11.21 -20.58 8.87
N ARG A 68 11.38 -20.98 10.14
CA ARG A 68 11.54 -20.03 11.26
C ARG A 68 12.93 -19.39 11.28
N ALA A 69 13.93 -20.11 10.76
CA ALA A 69 15.33 -19.64 10.72
C ALA A 69 15.63 -18.69 9.54
N GLN A 70 14.77 -18.64 8.51
CA GLN A 70 14.97 -17.75 7.37
C GLN A 70 14.33 -16.39 7.64
N LYS A 71 15.15 -15.33 7.60
CA LYS A 71 14.66 -13.95 7.60
C LYS A 71 13.92 -13.73 6.28
N MET A 72 12.59 -13.65 6.34
CA MET A 72 11.75 -13.43 5.17
C MET A 72 11.50 -11.94 4.98
N TYR A 73 11.56 -11.51 3.73
CA TYR A 73 11.41 -10.11 3.35
C TYR A 73 10.14 -9.92 2.52
N GLY A 74 9.52 -8.76 2.65
CA GLY A 74 8.48 -8.29 1.74
C GLY A 74 9.09 -7.66 0.48
N LEU A 75 8.32 -7.64 -0.62
CA LEU A 75 8.64 -6.77 -1.76
C LEU A 75 8.49 -5.32 -1.32
N ILE A 76 9.52 -4.51 -1.54
CA ILE A 76 9.47 -3.07 -1.28
C ILE A 76 9.14 -2.38 -2.60
N LEU A 77 8.08 -1.59 -2.62
CA LEU A 77 7.81 -0.70 -3.75
C LEU A 77 8.58 0.59 -3.53
N THR A 78 9.26 1.06 -4.57
CA THR A 78 9.98 2.34 -4.54
C THR A 78 9.45 3.24 -5.63
N PHE A 79 9.24 4.51 -5.32
CA PHE A 79 8.69 5.49 -6.25
C PHE A 79 9.74 6.56 -6.55
N PRO A 80 9.97 6.92 -7.83
CA PRO A 80 10.73 8.10 -8.17
C PRO A 80 9.86 9.30 -7.79
N ALA A 81 10.19 9.97 -6.69
CA ALA A 81 9.37 11.06 -6.17
C ALA A 81 10.23 12.28 -5.88
N GLY A 82 10.81 12.87 -6.93
CA GLY A 82 11.65 14.05 -6.79
C GLY A 82 12.77 13.84 -5.76
N GLU A 83 12.94 14.78 -4.83
CA GLU A 83 14.00 14.79 -3.81
C GLU A 83 13.82 13.76 -2.68
N ASN A 84 12.66 13.09 -2.56
CA ASN A 84 12.35 12.16 -1.47
C ASN A 84 12.05 10.74 -2.01
N GLU A 85 12.46 9.69 -1.30
CA GLU A 85 12.21 8.29 -1.71
C GLU A 85 10.75 7.82 -1.47
N TYR A 86 9.87 8.71 -1.01
CA TYR A 86 8.50 8.42 -0.63
C TYR A 86 7.52 8.61 -1.79
N LEU A 87 6.45 7.80 -1.87
CA LEU A 87 5.39 7.99 -2.87
C LEU A 87 4.93 9.46 -2.90
N ASN A 88 4.77 10.04 -4.10
CA ASN A 88 4.14 11.33 -4.35
C ASN A 88 2.94 11.16 -5.29
N TYR A 89 1.71 11.20 -4.77
CA TYR A 89 0.53 10.94 -5.60
C TYR A 89 0.38 11.88 -6.79
N ALA A 90 0.60 13.19 -6.60
CA ALA A 90 0.48 14.18 -7.68
C ALA A 90 1.54 13.96 -8.78
N HIS A 91 2.74 13.51 -8.40
CA HIS A 91 3.81 13.22 -9.35
C HIS A 91 3.69 11.83 -9.98
N ASN A 92 3.55 10.79 -9.16
CA ASN A 92 3.57 9.39 -9.57
C ASN A 92 2.26 8.94 -10.24
N PHE A 93 1.12 9.46 -9.78
CA PHE A 93 -0.21 9.04 -10.23
C PHE A 93 -1.18 10.23 -10.39
N PRO A 94 -0.87 11.24 -11.23
CA PRO A 94 -1.65 12.47 -11.34
C PRO A 94 -3.12 12.24 -11.74
N SER A 95 -3.44 11.12 -12.38
CA SER A 95 -4.79 10.79 -12.85
C SER A 95 -5.53 9.75 -11.98
N LEU A 96 -4.97 9.37 -10.82
CA LEU A 96 -5.50 8.27 -10.02
C LEU A 96 -6.90 8.57 -9.49
N ARG A 97 -7.84 7.67 -9.72
CA ARG A 97 -9.22 7.80 -9.23
C ARG A 97 -9.62 6.71 -8.24
N SER A 98 -8.99 5.55 -8.35
CA SER A 98 -9.31 4.37 -7.55
C SER A 98 -8.05 3.72 -7.02
N LEU A 99 -7.98 3.53 -5.71
CA LEU A 99 -6.91 2.85 -5.00
C LEU A 99 -7.49 1.71 -4.15
N THR A 100 -7.06 0.49 -4.43
CA THR A 100 -7.41 -0.70 -3.64
C THR A 100 -6.13 -1.32 -3.07
N LEU A 101 -6.01 -1.37 -1.74
CA LEU A 101 -4.91 -2.03 -1.04
C LEU A 101 -5.47 -3.15 -0.18
N LEU A 102 -5.06 -4.40 -0.44
CA LEU A 102 -5.55 -5.58 0.26
C LEU A 102 -4.39 -6.34 0.93
N PRO A 103 -3.76 -5.79 1.98
CA PRO A 103 -2.86 -6.57 2.83
C PRO A 103 -3.65 -7.60 3.66
N PRO A 104 -3.06 -8.73 4.07
CA PRO A 104 -3.74 -9.72 4.87
C PRO A 104 -3.93 -9.16 6.29
N PRO A 105 -5.16 -9.17 6.85
CA PRO A 105 -5.47 -8.47 8.09
C PRO A 105 -4.71 -9.01 9.32
N ASN A 106 -4.22 -10.25 9.23
CA ASN A 106 -3.52 -10.94 10.32
C ASN A 106 -1.98 -10.86 10.19
N ARG A 107 -1.45 -10.02 9.28
CA ARG A 107 -0.02 -9.86 9.02
C ARG A 107 0.40 -8.41 9.25
N PHE A 108 0.66 -8.07 10.52
CA PHE A 108 1.02 -6.71 10.96
C PHE A 108 2.24 -6.15 10.23
N ASP A 109 3.20 -7.00 9.87
CA ASP A 109 4.37 -6.65 9.05
C ASP A 109 3.97 -6.12 7.67
N GLN A 110 3.04 -6.79 6.99
CA GLN A 110 2.59 -6.39 5.66
C GLN A 110 1.63 -5.18 5.71
N VAL A 111 0.79 -5.10 6.73
CA VAL A 111 -0.04 -3.92 6.99
C VAL A 111 0.85 -2.70 7.22
N LYS A 112 1.92 -2.83 8.01
CA LYS A 112 2.88 -1.76 8.26
C LYS A 112 3.58 -1.32 6.97
N VAL A 113 4.14 -2.26 6.19
CA VAL A 113 4.79 -1.93 4.91
C VAL A 113 3.81 -1.26 3.95
N CYS A 114 2.58 -1.75 3.86
CA CYS A 114 1.52 -1.12 3.06
C CYS A 114 1.27 0.32 3.52
N SER A 115 1.17 0.54 4.84
CA SER A 115 0.95 1.87 5.40
C SER A 115 2.11 2.83 5.10
N GLU A 116 3.35 2.40 5.33
CA GLU A 116 4.55 3.22 5.11
C GLU A 116 4.75 3.55 3.62
N THR A 117 4.35 2.63 2.72
CA THR A 117 4.50 2.80 1.28
C THR A 117 3.47 3.76 0.69
N PHE A 118 2.20 3.63 1.09
CA PHE A 118 1.08 4.35 0.47
C PHE A 118 0.56 5.54 1.27
N PHE A 119 0.91 5.62 2.57
CA PHE A 119 0.53 6.71 3.48
C PHE A 119 1.75 7.27 4.24
N PRO A 120 2.80 7.74 3.53
CA PRO A 120 4.02 8.23 4.19
C PRO A 120 3.75 9.52 4.98
N ILE A 121 4.04 9.49 6.29
CA ILE A 121 3.80 10.60 7.23
C ILE A 121 4.74 11.79 6.97
N GLU A 122 5.98 11.50 6.56
CA GLU A 122 7.06 12.51 6.43
C GLU A 122 6.99 13.31 5.12
N ALA A 123 6.14 12.93 4.17
CA ALA A 123 6.18 13.48 2.81
C ALA A 123 5.47 14.83 2.64
N GLY A 124 5.04 15.48 3.74
CA GLY A 124 4.38 16.79 3.75
C GLY A 124 3.07 16.79 2.98
N ALA A 125 1.94 16.63 3.67
CA ALA A 125 0.59 16.89 3.15
C ALA A 125 0.37 16.49 1.68
N GLN A 126 0.69 15.24 1.33
CA GLN A 126 0.41 14.76 -0.01
C GLN A 126 -1.07 14.50 -0.17
N VAL A 127 -1.75 15.49 -0.71
CA VAL A 127 -3.17 15.42 -1.03
C VAL A 127 -3.31 14.83 -2.43
N CYS A 128 -3.94 13.66 -2.52
CA CYS A 128 -4.37 13.10 -3.79
C CYS A 128 -5.80 13.57 -4.08
N GLU A 129 -5.92 14.76 -4.69
CA GLU A 129 -7.22 15.37 -5.00
C GLU A 129 -7.99 14.58 -6.07
N THR A 130 -7.33 13.77 -6.88
CA THR A 130 -7.99 13.02 -7.95
C THR A 130 -8.65 11.73 -7.47
N LEU A 131 -8.29 11.25 -6.27
CA LEU A 131 -8.81 10.00 -5.73
C LEU A 131 -10.25 10.16 -5.25
N VAL A 132 -11.14 9.33 -5.77
CA VAL A 132 -12.58 9.30 -5.42
C VAL A 132 -13.00 7.95 -4.82
N HIS A 133 -12.22 6.90 -5.04
CA HIS A 133 -12.47 5.57 -4.49
C HIS A 133 -11.24 5.04 -3.76
N LEU A 134 -11.40 4.72 -2.47
CA LEU A 134 -10.40 4.07 -1.64
C LEU A 134 -10.99 2.81 -1.01
N GLU A 135 -10.32 1.69 -1.22
CA GLU A 135 -10.62 0.41 -0.58
C GLU A 135 -9.39 -0.06 0.17
N ILE A 136 -9.43 0.03 1.51
CA ILE A 136 -8.35 -0.37 2.40
C ILE A 136 -8.90 -1.08 3.65
N PRO A 137 -8.17 -2.05 4.23
CA PRO A 137 -8.55 -2.66 5.50
C PRO A 137 -8.69 -1.64 6.63
N ILE A 138 -9.57 -1.92 7.58
CA ILE A 138 -9.88 -1.05 8.72
C ILE A 138 -8.66 -0.67 9.56
N GLN A 139 -7.64 -1.54 9.61
CA GLN A 139 -6.38 -1.31 10.33
C GLN A 139 -5.55 -0.17 9.75
N LEU A 140 -5.79 0.21 8.49
CA LEU A 140 -5.14 1.32 7.81
C LEU A 140 -5.96 2.62 7.90
N HIS A 141 -7.16 2.58 8.47
CA HIS A 141 -7.98 3.77 8.65
C HIS A 141 -7.37 4.61 9.78
N GLY A 142 -7.12 5.88 9.50
CA GLY A 142 -6.60 6.84 10.47
C GLY A 142 -6.95 8.26 10.05
N PRO A 143 -6.89 9.24 10.96
CA PRO A 143 -7.24 10.63 10.67
C PRO A 143 -6.46 11.19 9.46
N GLN A 144 -5.20 10.78 9.28
CA GLN A 144 -4.38 11.22 8.15
C GLN A 144 -4.95 10.84 6.78
N ILE A 145 -5.76 9.78 6.68
CA ILE A 145 -6.38 9.36 5.41
C ILE A 145 -7.38 10.41 4.93
N LEU A 146 -8.08 11.10 5.82
CA LEU A 146 -8.99 12.18 5.45
C LEU A 146 -8.25 13.39 4.88
N GLU A 147 -7.09 13.71 5.44
CA GLU A 147 -6.25 14.82 4.95
C GLU A 147 -5.61 14.47 3.60
N MET A 148 -5.18 13.22 3.41
CA MET A 148 -4.56 12.77 2.17
C MET A 148 -5.56 12.57 1.02
N PHE A 149 -6.82 12.21 1.32
CA PHE A 149 -7.83 11.85 0.30
C PHE A 149 -9.16 12.55 0.54
N PRO A 150 -9.21 13.89 0.38
CA PRO A 150 -10.38 14.70 0.74
C PRO A 150 -11.63 14.37 -0.07
N ASN A 151 -11.48 13.81 -1.28
CA ASN A 151 -12.58 13.54 -2.21
C ASN A 151 -13.14 12.11 -2.12
N VAL A 152 -12.73 11.32 -1.13
CA VAL A 152 -13.27 9.97 -0.93
C VAL A 152 -14.45 10.00 0.03
N GLU A 153 -15.67 10.09 -0.53
CA GLU A 153 -16.93 10.17 0.22
C GLU A 153 -17.09 9.05 1.27
N ARG A 154 -16.69 7.82 0.92
CA ARG A 154 -16.79 6.67 1.84
C ARG A 154 -15.84 6.71 3.04
N VAL A 155 -14.71 7.42 2.94
CA VAL A 155 -13.81 7.61 4.10
C VAL A 155 -14.43 8.62 5.06
N GLN A 156 -15.09 9.66 4.54
CA GLN A 156 -15.84 10.61 5.35
C GLN A 156 -17.00 9.91 6.09
N GLU A 157 -17.74 9.03 5.41
CA GLU A 157 -18.80 8.22 6.02
C GLU A 157 -18.27 7.20 7.05
N ALA A 158 -17.23 6.41 6.71
CA ALA A 158 -16.66 5.43 7.62
C ALA A 158 -16.05 6.08 8.88
N MET A 159 -15.43 7.25 8.75
CA MET A 159 -14.92 8.02 9.88
C MET A 159 -16.04 8.59 10.76
N ALA A 160 -17.20 8.96 10.20
CA ALA A 160 -18.36 9.36 10.99
C ALA A 160 -18.89 8.24 11.90
N TRP A 161 -18.78 6.97 11.47
CA TRP A 161 -19.12 5.80 12.29
C TRP A 161 -18.03 5.41 13.29
N LEU A 162 -16.75 5.67 12.99
CA LEU A 162 -15.62 5.35 13.87
C LEU A 162 -15.34 6.43 14.93
N GLY A 163 -15.78 7.67 14.73
CA GLY A 163 -15.61 8.79 15.67
C GLY A 163 -15.98 8.47 17.13
N PRO A 164 -17.13 7.82 17.41
CA PRO A 164 -17.50 7.40 18.76
C PRO A 164 -16.55 6.36 19.39
N ILE A 165 -15.97 5.47 18.56
CA ILE A 165 -15.09 4.38 19.02
C ILE A 165 -13.71 4.91 19.39
N PHE A 166 -13.17 5.86 18.61
CA PHE A 166 -11.90 6.51 18.92
C PHE A 166 -11.99 7.42 20.15
N HIS A 167 -13.16 8.06 20.39
CA HIS A 167 -13.39 8.85 21.60
C HIS A 167 -13.35 7.98 22.87
N LEU A 168 -13.98 6.80 22.83
CA LEU A 168 -13.98 5.84 23.94
C LEU A 168 -12.58 5.28 24.22
N GLN A 169 -11.79 4.96 23.20
CA GLN A 169 -10.40 4.51 23.41
C GLN A 169 -9.52 5.60 24.05
N LYS A 170 -9.70 6.86 23.66
CA LYS A 170 -8.93 7.98 24.22
C LYS A 170 -9.29 8.26 25.68
N GLU A 171 -10.56 8.15 26.06
CA GLU A 171 -11.00 8.28 27.45
C GLU A 171 -10.48 7.13 28.32
N MET A 172 -10.54 5.89 27.83
CA MET A 172 -10.01 4.72 28.55
C MET A 172 -8.49 4.79 28.78
N MET A 173 -7.74 5.38 27.85
CA MET A 173 -6.30 5.59 28.02
C MET A 173 -5.92 6.76 28.92
N SER A 174 -6.85 7.69 29.19
CA SER A 174 -6.63 8.82 30.12
C SER A 174 -6.95 8.49 31.59
N LEU A 175 -7.52 7.31 31.82
CA LEU A 175 -7.92 6.79 33.13
C LEU A 175 -6.93 5.75 33.69
N VAL A 176 -5.75 5.60 33.09
CA VAL A 176 -4.63 4.74 33.54
C VAL A 176 -3.46 5.59 33.96
#